data_AF-A0A3M0WM76-F1
#
_entry.id   AF-A0A3M0WM76-F1
#
_cell.length_a   1.000
_cell.length_b   1.000
_cell.length_c   1.000
_cell.angle_alpha   90.00
_cell.angle_beta   90.00
_cell.angle_gamma   90.00
#
_symmetry.space_group_name_H-M   'P 1'
#
loop_
_entity.id
_entity.type
_entity.pdbx_description
1 polymer ?
#
loop_
_entity_poly.entity_id
_entity_poly.type
_entity_poly.pdbx_seq_one_letter_code
_entity_poly.pdbx_strand_id
1 'polypeptide(L)' 'ILPFYEMINLKAPLRKDELKKGLSKEDALKNAPEEKDGFFVVPRVVKAG' A
#
# COMPACT_ATOMS: atom_id res chain seq x y z
N ILE A 1 -30.45 -9.10 8.75
CA ILE A 1 -30.01 -7.78 8.24
C ILE A 1 -28.77 -8.03 7.41
N LEU A 2 -28.77 -7.65 6.13
CA LEU A 2 -27.58 -7.77 5.27
C LEU A 2 -26.67 -6.56 5.53
N PRO A 3 -25.34 -6.72 5.46
CA PRO A 3 -24.42 -5.60 5.58
C PRO A 3 -24.64 -4.59 4.44
N PHE A 4 -24.45 -3.31 4.73
CA PHE A 4 -24.51 -2.27 3.70
C PHE A 4 -23.37 -2.47 2.69
N TYR A 5 -23.72 -2.53 1.42
CA TYR A 5 -22.79 -2.46 0.30
C TYR A 5 -23.34 -1.49 -0.74
N GLU A 6 -22.44 -0.92 -1.54
CA GLU A 6 -22.83 -0.03 -2.63
C GLU A 6 -23.68 -0.79 -3.67
N MET A 7 -24.93 -0.37 -3.86
CA MET A 7 -25.92 -1.05 -4.72
C MET A 7 -25.74 -0.76 -6.22
N ILE A 8 -24.52 -0.48 -6.66
CA ILE A 8 -24.24 -0.29 -8.07
C ILE A 8 -24.03 -1.67 -8.71
N ASN A 9 -24.96 -2.10 -9.58
CA ASN A 9 -24.90 -3.36 -10.31
C ASN A 9 -23.88 -3.29 -11.48
N LEU A 10 -22.62 -3.00 -11.16
CA LEU A 10 -21.51 -2.99 -12.10
C LEU A 10 -20.70 -4.27 -11.94
N LYS A 11 -20.21 -4.81 -13.06
CA LYS A 11 -19.18 -5.85 -13.03
C LYS A 11 -17.93 -5.29 -12.33
N ALA A 12 -17.26 -6.11 -11.53
CA ALA A 12 -16.02 -5.71 -10.86
C ALA A 12 -14.98 -5.24 -11.90
N PRO A 13 -14.39 -4.04 -11.74
CA PRO A 13 -13.38 -3.55 -12.67
C PRO A 13 -12.12 -4.42 -12.56
N LEU A 14 -11.66 -4.92 -13.70
CA LEU A 14 -10.39 -5.64 -13.79
C LEU A 14 -9.28 -4.70 -14.26
N ARG A 15 -8.09 -4.83 -13.65
CA ARG A 15 -6.87 -4.17 -14.10
C ARG A 15 -6.17 -5.05 -15.15
N LYS A 16 -5.74 -4.47 -16.27
CA LYS A 16 -4.87 -5.14 -17.24
C LYS A 16 -3.50 -5.45 -16.63
N ASP A 17 -2.91 -6.57 -17.02
CA ASP A 17 -1.59 -6.97 -16.56
C ASP A 17 -0.47 -6.26 -17.32
N GLU A 18 -0.31 -4.96 -17.03
CA GLU A 18 0.66 -4.08 -17.70
C GLU A 18 1.60 -3.45 -16.67
N LEU A 19 2.91 -3.46 -16.95
CA LEU A 19 3.91 -2.79 -16.13
C LEU A 19 3.76 -1.26 -16.24
N LYS A 20 3.90 -0.59 -15.10
CA LYS A 20 3.96 0.88 -15.02
C LYS A 20 5.24 1.28 -14.31
N LYS A 21 5.79 2.45 -14.67
CA LYS A 21 6.94 3.02 -13.97
C LYS A 21 6.59 3.24 -12.50
N GLY A 22 7.43 2.76 -11.60
CA GLY A 22 7.30 3.01 -10.16
C GLY A 22 7.62 4.46 -9.80
N LEU A 23 7.28 4.84 -8.56
CA LEU A 23 7.72 6.11 -7.98
C LEU A 23 9.25 6.14 -7.85
N SER A 24 9.82 7.35 -7.84
CA SER A 24 11.22 7.51 -7.46
C SER A 24 11.41 7.14 -5.98
N LYS A 25 12.62 6.73 -5.60
CA LYS A 25 12.95 6.43 -4.19
C LYS A 25 12.68 7.64 -3.28
N GLU A 26 13.04 8.83 -3.75
CA GLU A 26 12.82 10.11 -3.05
C GLU A 26 11.32 10.37 -2.83
N ASP A 27 10.51 10.27 -3.89
CA ASP A 27 9.06 10.46 -3.78
C ASP A 27 8.38 9.44 -2.87
N ALA A 28 8.90 8.21 -2.85
CA ALA A 28 8.37 7.13 -2.03
C ALA A 28 8.69 7.33 -0.54
N LEU A 29 9.83 7.93 -0.21
CA LEU A 29 10.31 8.10 1.17
C LEU A 29 10.07 9.48 1.75
N LYS A 30 9.68 10.48 0.95
CA LYS A 30 9.52 11.89 1.37
C LYS A 30 8.67 12.13 2.63
N ASN A 31 7.77 11.21 2.96
CA ASN A 31 6.87 11.29 4.12
C ASN A 31 7.19 10.25 5.20
N ALA A 32 8.29 9.50 5.07
CA ALA A 32 8.69 8.52 6.07
C ALA A 32 9.00 9.22 7.40
N PRO A 33 8.44 8.78 8.54
CA PRO A 33 8.76 9.35 9.85
C PRO A 33 10.24 9.24 10.19
N GLU A 34 10.88 8.14 9.79
CA GLU A 34 12.31 7.92 9.86
C GLU A 34 12.73 7.06 8.65
N GLU A 35 13.80 7.45 7.98
CA GLU A 35 14.41 6.70 6.90
C GLU A 35 15.89 6.44 7.18
N LYS A 36 16.38 5.28 6.73
CA LYS A 36 17.80 4.94 6.79
C LYS A 36 18.18 4.08 5.60
N ASP A 37 19.22 4.48 4.88
CA ASP A 37 19.76 3.76 3.71
C ASP A 37 18.73 3.46 2.60
N GLY A 38 17.61 4.21 2.58
CA GLY A 38 16.50 3.97 1.65
C GLY A 38 15.41 3.03 2.14
N PHE A 39 15.39 2.73 3.43
CA PHE A 39 14.39 1.91 4.08
C PHE A 39 13.58 2.76 5.06
N PHE A 40 12.31 2.41 5.22
CA PHE A 40 11.51 2.89 6.36
C PHE A 40 12.06 2.26 7.64
N VAL A 41 12.32 3.08 8.66
CA VAL A 41 12.73 2.59 9.97
C VAL A 41 11.49 2.35 10.82
N VAL A 42 11.42 1.17 11.44
CA VAL A 42 10.31 0.75 12.32
C VAL A 42 10.87 0.04 13.57
N PRO A 43 10.11 0.01 14.69
CA PRO A 43 10.48 -0.81 15.84
C PRO A 43 10.68 -2.28 15.44
N ARG A 44 11.70 -2.91 15.99
CA ARG A 44 12.00 -4.33 15.72
C ARG A 44 10.80 -5.19 16.13
N VAL A 45 10.29 -5.96 15.17
CA VAL A 45 9.27 -6.99 15.46
C VAL A 45 9.93 -8.12 16.25
N VAL A 46 9.53 -8.27 17.51
CA VAL A 46 9.86 -9.41 18.36
C VAL A 46 8.60 -10.24 18.55
N LYS A 47 8.69 -11.57 18.47
CA LYS A 47 7.59 -12.44 18.90
C LYS A 47 7.38 -12.20 20.41
N ALA A 48 6.13 -12.01 20.83
CA ALA A 48 5.78 -12.27 22.22
C ALA A 48 6.00 -13.78 22.45
N GLY A 49 6.99 -14.11 23.27
CA GLY A 49 7.21 -15.47 23.75
C GLY A 49 6.06 -15.94 24.63
#